data_AF-A0A924FE78-F1
#
_entry.id   AF-A0A924FE78-F1
#
_cell.length_a   1.000
_cell.length_b   1.000
_cell.length_c   1.000
_cell.angle_alpha   90.00
_cell.angle_beta   90.00
_cell.angle_gamma   90.00
#
_symmetry.space_group_name_H-M   'P 1'
#
loop_
_entity.id
_entity.type
_entity.pdbx_description
1 polymer ?
#
loop_
_entity_poly.entity_id
_entity_poly.type
_entity_poly.pdbx_seq_one_letter_code
_entity_poly.pdbx_strand_id
1 'polypeptide(L)'
;MSLIDMLNTVTQAGIIPPEQHDKIAEHEQQKPFSLHWELRSLLYVGILLLSSGLGLLIYDNFDRIGRGALLAGIAAACAASFFFAWRNRPIWAFTQTRSRSTFGDYALLLGCLLFLTLEGYAQYAYNVFGERYGLVTLLPALLFLPLTYRFDHRGVLGMALTALISWVGVTVRPLELYFKTNFFSQATVFSVIGLTLVVMGVALWLNHRRIKAHFTETYMTVMGNVLLVALLGGLFNFSELRLWFALGLAVACVAFDRYGRQQQSYLFLLMGTVYGYIGVTYLFFRYLPNNLNSVAEIYYYYFIFTGITLVYYLLRNLPRNRPQQG
;
A
#
# COMPACT_ATOMS: atom_id res chain seq x y z
N MET A 1 30.10 4.13 21.37
CA MET A 1 30.65 3.34 22.48
C MET A 1 30.33 1.89 22.16
N SER A 2 31.35 1.07 21.87
CA SER A 2 31.08 -0.32 21.48
C SER A 2 30.60 -1.13 22.69
N LEU A 3 29.92 -2.24 22.45
CA LEU A 3 29.42 -3.11 23.53
C LEU A 3 30.59 -3.69 24.36
N ILE A 4 31.75 -3.87 23.75
CA ILE A 4 32.99 -4.33 24.38
C ILE A 4 33.56 -3.26 25.32
N ASP A 5 33.49 -1.98 24.94
CA ASP A 5 33.87 -0.89 25.82
C ASP A 5 32.97 -0.83 27.05
N MET A 6 31.66 -1.04 26.88
CA MET A 6 30.72 -1.13 28.00
C MET A 6 31.01 -2.32 28.92
N LEU A 7 31.32 -3.50 28.37
CA LEU A 7 31.70 -4.67 29.16
C LEU A 7 32.95 -4.38 30.00
N ASN A 8 33.97 -3.75 29.42
CA ASN A 8 35.21 -3.41 30.11
C ASN A 8 34.98 -2.42 31.26
N THR A 9 34.13 -1.42 31.07
CA THR A 9 33.79 -0.46 32.14
C THR A 9 33.06 -1.11 33.29
N VAL A 10 32.14 -2.05 33.00
CA VAL A 10 31.33 -2.73 34.02
C VAL A 10 32.17 -3.76 34.80
N THR A 11 33.15 -4.40 34.15
CA THR A 11 34.12 -5.27 34.82
C THR A 11 35.12 -4.49 35.66
N GLN A 12 35.61 -3.34 35.17
CA GLN A 12 36.46 -2.43 35.96
C GLN A 12 35.74 -1.86 37.18
N ALA A 13 34.41 -1.68 37.11
CA ALA A 13 33.57 -1.28 38.22
C ALA A 13 33.28 -2.42 39.24
N GLY A 14 33.80 -3.63 39.00
CA GLY A 14 33.64 -4.78 39.92
C GLY A 14 32.24 -5.37 39.97
N ILE A 15 31.37 -5.01 39.02
CA ILE A 15 29.97 -5.44 38.99
C ILE A 15 29.85 -6.88 38.44
N ILE A 16 30.79 -7.30 37.59
CA ILE A 16 30.81 -8.63 36.96
C ILE A 16 32.17 -9.30 37.20
N PRO A 17 32.21 -10.57 37.68
CA PRO A 17 33.43 -11.35 37.79
C PRO A 17 34.12 -11.59 36.43
N PRO A 18 35.46 -11.69 36.37
CA PRO A 18 36.20 -11.86 35.12
C PRO A 18 35.77 -13.11 34.32
N GLU A 19 35.40 -14.20 35.00
CA GLU A 19 34.90 -15.43 34.34
C GLU A 19 33.58 -15.23 33.58
N GLN A 20 32.74 -14.28 34.01
CA GLN A 20 31.49 -13.94 33.31
C GLN A 20 31.75 -12.97 32.14
N HIS A 21 32.76 -12.12 32.25
CA HIS A 21 33.18 -11.25 31.14
C HIS A 21 33.66 -12.09 29.95
N ASP A 22 34.53 -13.07 30.18
CA ASP A 22 35.05 -13.93 29.11
C ASP A 22 33.93 -14.73 28.42
N LYS A 23 32.97 -15.28 29.18
CA LYS A 23 31.83 -16.02 28.62
C LYS A 23 30.90 -15.14 27.80
N ILE A 24 30.67 -13.88 28.21
CA ILE A 24 29.81 -12.95 27.48
C ILE A 24 30.54 -12.43 26.22
N ALA A 25 31.85 -12.18 26.31
CA ALA A 25 32.67 -11.80 25.18
C ALA A 25 32.72 -12.91 24.11
N GLU A 26 32.88 -14.16 24.53
CA GLU A 26 32.85 -15.33 23.64
C GLU A 26 31.46 -15.50 22.98
N HIS A 27 30.38 -15.34 23.75
CA HIS A 27 29.01 -15.45 23.23
C HIS A 27 28.67 -14.36 22.20
N GLU A 28 29.11 -13.11 22.44
CA GLU A 28 28.90 -12.01 21.48
C GLU A 28 29.79 -12.18 20.22
N GLN A 29 31.00 -12.73 20.33
CA GLN A 29 31.83 -13.06 19.17
C GLN A 29 31.26 -14.19 18.32
N GLN A 30 30.57 -15.16 18.94
CA GLN A 30 29.93 -16.28 18.25
C GLN A 30 28.53 -15.95 17.71
N LYS A 31 28.01 -14.75 17.98
CA LYS A 31 26.68 -14.34 17.55
C LYS A 31 26.66 -14.18 16.02
N PRO A 32 25.92 -15.03 15.28
CA PRO A 32 25.87 -14.91 13.83
C PRO A 32 25.24 -13.56 13.46
N PHE A 33 25.99 -12.77 12.68
CA PHE A 33 25.50 -11.48 12.19
C PHE A 33 24.20 -11.70 11.40
N SER A 34 23.12 -11.04 11.82
CA SER A 34 21.82 -11.22 11.18
C SER A 34 21.77 -10.45 9.86
N LEU A 35 22.21 -11.10 8.76
CA LEU A 35 22.09 -10.59 7.39
C LEU A 35 20.63 -10.49 6.91
N HIS A 36 19.65 -10.81 7.77
CA HIS A 36 18.24 -10.85 7.42
C HIS A 36 17.75 -9.56 6.76
N TRP A 37 18.08 -8.39 7.31
CA TRP A 37 17.66 -7.10 6.75
C TRP A 37 18.36 -6.76 5.43
N GLU A 38 19.63 -7.11 5.29
CA GLU A 38 20.41 -6.87 4.07
C GLU A 38 19.90 -7.74 2.93
N LEU A 39 19.77 -9.06 3.16
CA LEU A 39 19.19 -10.01 2.20
C LEU A 39 17.77 -9.61 1.80
N ARG A 40 16.96 -9.16 2.76
CA ARG A 40 15.59 -8.71 2.52
C ARG A 40 15.54 -7.49 1.61
N SER A 41 16.42 -6.52 1.87
CA SER A 41 16.48 -5.27 1.11
C SER A 41 16.98 -5.54 -0.31
N LEU A 42 18.03 -6.34 -0.45
CA LEU A 42 18.60 -6.75 -1.73
C LEU A 42 17.58 -7.54 -2.55
N LEU A 43 16.76 -8.39 -1.92
CA LEU A 43 15.72 -9.14 -2.60
C LEU A 43 14.56 -8.25 -3.09
N TYR A 44 14.12 -7.27 -2.30
CA TYR A 44 13.13 -6.29 -2.78
C TYR A 44 13.68 -5.45 -3.93
N VAL A 45 14.92 -4.97 -3.82
CA VAL A 45 15.58 -4.22 -4.88
C VAL A 45 15.75 -5.09 -6.13
N GLY A 46 16.14 -6.35 -5.96
CA GLY A 46 16.27 -7.32 -7.05
C GLY A 46 14.94 -7.58 -7.76
N ILE A 47 13.85 -7.75 -7.02
CA ILE A 47 12.51 -7.91 -7.61
C ILE A 47 12.10 -6.66 -8.38
N LEU A 48 12.34 -5.46 -7.83
CA LEU A 48 12.04 -4.20 -8.52
C LEU A 48 12.87 -4.04 -9.79
N LEU A 49 14.20 -4.24 -9.70
CA LEU A 49 15.10 -4.17 -10.84
C LEU A 49 14.75 -5.22 -11.90
N LEU A 50 14.37 -6.44 -11.50
CA LEU A 50 13.96 -7.48 -12.43
C LEU A 50 12.64 -7.13 -13.13
N SER A 51 11.63 -6.66 -12.39
CA SER A 51 10.36 -6.23 -12.98
C SER A 51 10.53 -5.02 -13.89
N SER A 52 11.30 -4.01 -13.48
CA SER A 52 11.61 -2.84 -14.32
C SER A 52 12.46 -3.21 -15.53
N GLY A 53 13.48 -4.05 -15.33
CA GLY A 53 14.37 -4.53 -16.40
C GLY A 53 13.62 -5.38 -17.43
N LEU A 54 12.70 -6.25 -17.00
CA LEU A 54 11.81 -6.98 -17.90
C LEU A 54 10.89 -6.03 -18.67
N GLY A 55 10.34 -5.00 -18.02
CA GLY A 55 9.54 -3.97 -18.68
C GLY A 55 10.31 -3.24 -19.78
N LEU A 56 11.56 -2.83 -19.51
CA LEU A 56 12.44 -2.18 -20.49
C LEU A 56 12.86 -3.14 -21.61
N LEU A 57 13.23 -4.38 -21.27
CA LEU A 57 13.63 -5.40 -22.25
C LEU A 57 12.50 -5.64 -23.26
N ILE A 58 11.26 -5.76 -22.77
CA ILE A 58 10.06 -5.90 -23.59
C ILE A 58 9.90 -4.68 -24.51
N TYR A 59 10.03 -3.47 -23.96
CA TYR A 59 9.85 -2.22 -24.70
C TYR A 59 10.87 -2.08 -25.84
N ASP A 60 12.15 -2.33 -25.58
CA ASP A 60 13.24 -2.13 -26.55
C ASP A 60 13.39 -3.28 -27.55
N ASN A 61 13.01 -4.50 -27.18
CA ASN A 61 13.31 -5.70 -27.98
C ASN A 61 12.07 -6.35 -28.60
N PHE A 62 10.92 -5.67 -28.56
CA PHE A 62 9.65 -6.15 -29.12
C PHE A 62 9.77 -6.66 -30.56
N ASP A 63 10.58 -5.98 -31.38
CA ASP A 63 10.75 -6.29 -32.81
C ASP A 63 11.92 -7.25 -33.10
N ARG A 64 12.86 -7.45 -32.17
CA ARG A 64 14.11 -8.21 -32.42
C ARG A 64 14.11 -9.62 -31.84
N ILE A 65 13.56 -9.80 -30.65
CA ILE A 65 13.50 -11.09 -29.95
C ILE A 65 12.07 -11.57 -30.11
N GLY A 66 11.82 -12.45 -31.09
CA GLY A 66 10.47 -12.81 -31.54
C GLY A 66 9.44 -12.93 -30.41
N ARG A 67 8.27 -12.30 -30.61
CA ARG A 67 7.25 -12.01 -29.57
C ARG A 67 6.91 -13.19 -28.64
N GLY A 68 6.94 -14.42 -29.18
CA GLY A 68 6.65 -15.65 -28.44
C GLY A 68 7.77 -16.11 -27.50
N ALA A 69 9.04 -15.83 -27.80
CA ALA A 69 10.17 -16.26 -26.96
C ALA A 69 10.20 -15.49 -25.62
N LEU A 70 9.98 -14.17 -25.68
CA LEU A 70 9.84 -13.33 -24.48
C LEU A 70 8.62 -13.75 -23.65
N LEU A 71 7.47 -13.96 -24.30
CA LEU A 71 6.26 -14.43 -23.62
C LEU A 71 6.50 -15.77 -22.91
N ALA A 72 7.14 -16.72 -23.59
CA ALA A 72 7.45 -18.04 -23.03
C ALA A 72 8.44 -17.95 -21.85
N GLY A 73 9.46 -17.10 -21.94
CA GLY A 73 10.41 -16.86 -20.86
C GLY A 73 9.75 -16.29 -19.60
N ILE A 74 8.89 -15.27 -19.76
CA ILE A 74 8.13 -14.68 -18.65
C ILE A 74 7.16 -15.71 -18.06
N ALA A 75 6.46 -16.47 -18.92
CA ALA A 75 5.53 -17.51 -18.48
C ALA A 75 6.25 -18.61 -17.67
N ALA A 76 7.41 -19.07 -18.13
CA ALA A 76 8.22 -20.07 -17.45
C ALA A 76 8.72 -19.55 -16.08
N ALA A 77 9.24 -18.32 -16.02
CA ALA A 77 9.67 -17.70 -14.77
C ALA A 77 8.51 -17.50 -13.79
N CYS A 78 7.34 -17.09 -14.30
CA CYS A 78 6.11 -16.94 -13.52
C CYS A 78 5.66 -18.29 -12.92
N ALA A 79 5.61 -19.34 -13.75
CA ALA A 79 5.25 -20.69 -13.31
C ALA A 79 6.24 -21.26 -12.28
N ALA A 80 7.55 -21.07 -12.49
CA ALA A 80 8.58 -21.49 -11.55
C ALA A 80 8.43 -20.77 -10.19
N SER A 81 8.14 -19.47 -10.21
CA SER A 81 7.93 -18.66 -9.01
C SER A 81 6.71 -19.12 -8.21
N PHE A 82 5.57 -19.34 -8.88
CA PHE A 82 4.37 -19.88 -8.23
C PHE A 82 4.56 -21.31 -7.73
N PHE A 83 5.25 -22.16 -8.48
CA PHE A 83 5.56 -23.53 -8.05
C PHE A 83 6.42 -23.56 -6.79
N PHE A 84 7.46 -22.74 -6.74
CA PHE A 84 8.33 -22.61 -5.56
C PHE A 84 7.56 -22.07 -4.35
N ALA A 85 6.72 -21.04 -4.54
CA ALA A 85 5.85 -20.52 -3.50
C ALA A 85 4.91 -21.63 -2.99
N TRP A 86 4.24 -22.35 -3.89
CA TRP A 86 3.30 -23.40 -3.54
C TRP A 86 3.93 -24.54 -2.74
N ARG A 87 5.17 -24.92 -3.06
CA ARG A 87 5.90 -25.95 -2.30
C ARG A 87 6.24 -25.51 -0.87
N ASN A 88 6.47 -24.21 -0.67
CA ASN A 88 6.86 -23.63 0.62
C ASN A 88 5.71 -23.00 1.41
N ARG A 89 4.45 -23.25 1.01
CA ARG A 89 3.27 -22.59 1.59
C ARG A 89 3.02 -22.94 3.06
N PRO A 90 2.45 -22.02 3.87
CA PRO A 90 1.98 -22.33 5.21
C PRO A 90 0.72 -23.22 5.19
N ILE A 91 0.48 -23.88 6.33
CA ILE A 91 -0.77 -24.63 6.57
C ILE A 91 -1.91 -23.61 6.68
N TRP A 92 -3.08 -23.95 6.13
CA TRP A 92 -4.24 -23.06 6.20
C TRP A 92 -4.73 -22.90 7.64
N ALA A 93 -4.92 -21.66 8.09
CA ALA A 93 -5.59 -21.34 9.33
C ALA A 93 -6.41 -20.04 9.21
N PHE A 94 -7.36 -19.87 10.12
CA PHE A 94 -8.20 -18.67 10.24
C PHE A 94 -7.50 -17.52 10.97
N THR A 95 -6.50 -17.85 11.80
CA THR A 95 -5.62 -16.89 12.48
C THR A 95 -4.38 -16.60 11.64
N GLN A 96 -3.67 -15.52 11.96
CA GLN A 96 -2.41 -15.19 11.29
C GLN A 96 -1.43 -16.36 11.44
N THR A 97 -0.93 -16.86 10.32
CA THR A 97 0.07 -17.91 10.26
C THR A 97 1.43 -17.29 10.01
N ARG A 98 2.44 -17.76 10.75
CA ARG A 98 3.82 -17.36 10.45
C ARG A 98 4.20 -17.98 9.12
N SER A 99 4.72 -17.17 8.20
CA SER A 99 5.27 -17.68 6.94
C SER A 99 6.32 -18.74 7.23
N ARG A 100 6.21 -19.88 6.55
CA ARG A 100 7.11 -21.03 6.71
C ARG A 100 8.50 -20.73 6.14
N SER A 101 8.58 -19.85 5.14
CA SER A 101 9.82 -19.42 4.52
C SER A 101 9.64 -18.03 3.92
N THR A 102 10.47 -17.08 4.34
CA THR A 102 10.50 -15.72 3.78
C THR A 102 10.71 -15.75 2.26
N PHE A 103 11.53 -16.68 1.75
CA PHE A 103 11.75 -16.82 0.30
C PHE A 103 10.49 -17.24 -0.47
N GLY A 104 9.60 -18.02 0.16
CA GLY A 104 8.32 -18.40 -0.44
C GLY A 104 7.41 -17.19 -0.67
N ASP A 105 7.40 -16.24 0.27
CA ASP A 105 6.63 -15.00 0.16
C ASP A 105 7.15 -14.10 -0.97
N TYR A 106 8.47 -14.02 -1.10
CA TYR A 106 9.10 -13.28 -2.20
C TYR A 106 8.87 -13.93 -3.56
N ALA A 107 8.93 -15.25 -3.64
CA ALA A 107 8.61 -15.97 -4.87
C ALA A 107 7.15 -15.77 -5.27
N LEU A 108 6.22 -15.71 -4.30
CA LEU A 108 4.82 -15.38 -4.55
C LEU A 108 4.67 -13.96 -5.10
N LEU A 109 5.30 -12.97 -4.46
CA LEU A 109 5.30 -11.58 -4.93
C LEU A 109 5.87 -11.45 -6.33
N LEU A 110 7.01 -12.10 -6.60
CA LEU A 110 7.62 -12.12 -7.92
C LEU A 110 6.70 -12.79 -8.94
N GLY A 111 6.06 -13.92 -8.60
CA GLY A 111 5.08 -14.59 -9.45
C GLY A 111 3.90 -13.67 -9.79
N CYS A 112 3.35 -12.95 -8.82
CA CYS A 112 2.28 -11.97 -9.05
C CYS A 112 2.73 -10.82 -9.97
N LEU A 113 3.94 -10.29 -9.79
CA LEU A 113 4.48 -9.23 -10.65
C LEU A 113 4.72 -9.72 -12.08
N LEU A 114 5.34 -10.89 -12.23
CA LEU A 114 5.55 -11.52 -13.53
C LEU A 114 4.23 -11.86 -14.22
N PHE A 115 3.20 -12.24 -13.46
CA PHE A 115 1.86 -12.47 -13.99
C PHE A 115 1.25 -11.18 -14.58
N LEU A 116 1.35 -10.05 -13.87
CA LEU A 116 0.92 -8.75 -14.38
C LEU A 116 1.67 -8.37 -15.66
N THR A 117 3.00 -8.58 -15.69
CA THR A 117 3.82 -8.32 -16.88
C THR A 117 3.43 -9.23 -18.03
N LEU A 118 3.21 -10.52 -17.77
CA LEU A 118 2.80 -11.52 -18.77
C LEU A 118 1.47 -11.14 -19.41
N GLU A 119 0.49 -10.82 -18.58
CA GLU A 119 -0.85 -10.46 -19.04
C GLU A 119 -0.85 -9.14 -19.81
N GLY A 120 -0.16 -8.11 -19.29
CA GLY A 120 -0.03 -6.82 -19.96
C GLY A 120 0.65 -6.96 -21.33
N TYR A 121 1.73 -7.75 -21.40
CA TYR A 121 2.41 -8.03 -22.65
C TYR A 121 1.55 -8.86 -23.61
N ALA A 122 0.86 -9.89 -23.13
CA ALA A 122 -0.04 -10.69 -23.95
C ALA A 122 -1.18 -9.85 -24.54
N GLN A 123 -1.78 -8.97 -23.73
CA GLN A 123 -2.79 -8.03 -24.20
C GLN A 123 -2.23 -7.05 -25.23
N TYR A 124 -1.05 -6.46 -24.99
CA TYR A 124 -0.44 -5.52 -25.93
C TYR A 124 -0.05 -6.19 -27.26
N ALA A 125 0.57 -7.37 -27.21
CA ALA A 125 1.14 -8.03 -28.38
C ALA A 125 0.10 -8.81 -29.22
N TYR A 126 -0.91 -9.39 -28.56
CA TYR A 126 -1.86 -10.32 -29.19
C TYR A 126 -3.32 -9.92 -29.00
N ASN A 127 -3.61 -8.84 -28.27
CA ASN A 127 -4.96 -8.38 -27.98
C ASN A 127 -5.88 -9.50 -27.44
N VAL A 128 -5.35 -10.31 -26.51
CA VAL A 128 -5.97 -11.55 -26.01
C VAL A 128 -7.40 -11.34 -25.51
N PHE A 129 -7.67 -10.20 -24.87
CA PHE A 129 -8.99 -9.86 -24.34
C PHE A 129 -9.78 -8.92 -25.26
N GLY A 130 -9.26 -8.62 -26.45
CA GLY A 130 -9.83 -7.64 -27.37
C GLY A 130 -9.99 -6.27 -26.72
N GLU A 131 -11.07 -5.57 -27.09
CA GLU A 131 -11.41 -4.24 -26.54
C GLU A 131 -11.85 -4.26 -25.06
N ARG A 132 -11.90 -5.42 -24.41
CA ARG A 132 -12.34 -5.55 -23.01
C ARG A 132 -11.17 -5.36 -22.04
N TYR A 133 -10.57 -4.17 -22.05
CA TYR A 133 -9.45 -3.80 -21.17
C TYR A 133 -9.71 -3.99 -19.67
N GLY A 134 -10.98 -4.00 -19.25
CA GLY A 134 -11.33 -4.35 -17.86
C GLY A 134 -10.86 -5.76 -17.46
N LEU A 135 -10.89 -6.73 -18.37
CA LEU A 135 -10.48 -8.10 -18.04
C LEU A 135 -9.00 -8.20 -17.64
N VAL A 136 -8.16 -7.34 -18.22
CA VAL A 136 -6.71 -7.23 -17.97
C VAL A 136 -6.40 -6.92 -16.49
N THR A 137 -7.34 -6.32 -15.77
CA THR A 137 -7.18 -5.93 -14.37
C THR A 137 -8.07 -6.73 -13.44
N LEU A 138 -9.21 -7.24 -13.94
CA LEU A 138 -10.06 -8.16 -13.20
C LEU A 138 -9.41 -9.52 -12.97
N LEU A 139 -8.72 -10.06 -13.98
CA LEU A 139 -8.12 -11.38 -13.89
C LEU A 139 -7.02 -11.45 -12.81
N PRO A 140 -6.08 -10.48 -12.70
CA PRO A 140 -5.18 -10.39 -11.56
C PRO A 140 -5.89 -10.26 -10.23
N ALA A 141 -6.97 -9.47 -10.14
CA ALA A 141 -7.72 -9.33 -8.90
C ALA A 141 -8.33 -10.67 -8.46
N LEU A 142 -8.94 -11.41 -9.39
CA LEU A 142 -9.53 -12.73 -9.16
C LEU A 142 -8.49 -13.81 -8.83
N LEU A 143 -7.27 -13.70 -9.35
CA LEU A 143 -6.18 -14.63 -9.08
C LEU A 143 -5.45 -14.30 -7.76
N PHE A 144 -5.18 -13.02 -7.48
CA PHE A 144 -4.43 -12.59 -6.31
C PHE A 144 -5.24 -12.63 -5.02
N LEU A 145 -6.55 -12.39 -5.06
CA LEU A 145 -7.42 -12.53 -3.87
C LEU A 145 -7.36 -13.93 -3.23
N PRO A 146 -7.63 -15.04 -3.93
CA PRO A 146 -7.53 -16.37 -3.32
C PRO A 146 -6.09 -16.70 -2.91
N LEU A 147 -5.08 -16.25 -3.67
CA LEU A 147 -3.68 -16.46 -3.31
C LEU A 147 -3.30 -15.74 -2.01
N THR A 148 -3.71 -14.48 -1.81
CA THR A 148 -3.39 -13.80 -0.55
C THR A 148 -4.03 -14.51 0.65
N TYR A 149 -5.26 -15.00 0.53
CA TYR A 149 -5.87 -15.79 1.59
C TYR A 149 -5.17 -17.14 1.76
N ARG A 150 -4.70 -17.78 0.68
CA ARG A 150 -4.00 -19.07 0.78
C ARG A 150 -2.60 -18.98 1.39
N PHE A 151 -1.89 -17.89 1.14
CA PHE A 151 -0.50 -17.68 1.54
C PHE A 151 -0.33 -16.73 2.72
N ASP A 152 -1.40 -16.09 3.17
CA ASP A 152 -1.40 -15.14 4.29
C ASP A 152 -0.53 -13.89 4.06
N HIS A 153 -0.49 -13.42 2.81
CA HIS A 153 0.45 -12.39 2.38
C HIS A 153 -0.22 -11.01 2.17
N ARG A 154 0.06 -10.05 3.05
CA ARG A 154 -0.51 -8.67 3.00
C ARG A 154 -0.15 -7.88 1.73
N GLY A 155 1.08 -8.02 1.22
CA GLY A 155 1.50 -7.34 -0.02
C GLY A 155 0.68 -7.76 -1.25
N VAL A 156 0.50 -9.07 -1.46
CA VAL A 156 -0.37 -9.61 -2.52
C VAL A 156 -1.83 -9.16 -2.35
N LEU A 157 -2.34 -9.03 -1.12
CA LEU A 157 -3.66 -8.43 -0.89
C LEU A 157 -3.73 -6.98 -1.41
N GLY A 158 -2.71 -6.18 -1.12
CA GLY A 158 -2.61 -4.82 -1.67
C GLY A 158 -2.64 -4.80 -3.19
N MET A 159 -1.88 -5.68 -3.85
CA MET A 159 -1.89 -5.81 -5.31
C MET A 159 -3.27 -6.22 -5.85
N ALA A 160 -3.92 -7.20 -5.21
CA ALA A 160 -5.25 -7.66 -5.59
C ALA A 160 -6.29 -6.52 -5.50
N LEU A 161 -6.23 -5.73 -4.43
CA LEU A 161 -7.09 -4.58 -4.22
C LEU A 161 -6.83 -3.48 -5.25
N THR A 162 -5.56 -3.18 -5.54
CA THR A 162 -5.21 -2.22 -6.59
C THR A 162 -5.70 -2.67 -7.95
N ALA A 163 -5.58 -3.96 -8.29
CA ALA A 163 -6.10 -4.51 -9.53
C ALA A 163 -7.63 -4.38 -9.63
N LEU A 164 -8.34 -4.60 -8.51
CA LEU A 164 -9.79 -4.44 -8.42
C LEU A 164 -10.24 -2.97 -8.58
N ILE A 165 -9.50 -2.03 -7.99
CA ILE A 165 -9.72 -0.58 -8.20
C ILE A 165 -9.49 -0.22 -9.67
N SER A 166 -8.39 -0.70 -10.27
CA SER A 166 -8.07 -0.48 -11.67
C SER A 166 -9.14 -1.05 -12.59
N TRP A 167 -9.72 -2.20 -12.25
CA TRP A 167 -10.85 -2.77 -13.00
C TRP A 167 -12.04 -1.84 -13.05
N VAL A 168 -12.46 -1.27 -11.92
CA VAL A 168 -13.57 -0.29 -11.90
C VAL A 168 -13.20 0.98 -12.67
N GLY A 169 -11.96 1.46 -12.56
CA GLY A 169 -11.49 2.63 -13.32
C GLY A 169 -11.53 2.40 -14.85
N VAL A 170 -10.98 1.27 -15.30
CA VAL A 170 -10.84 0.92 -16.73
C VAL A 170 -12.18 0.47 -17.33
N THR A 171 -13.02 -0.27 -16.61
CA THR A 171 -14.34 -0.70 -17.14
C THR A 171 -15.30 0.45 -17.35
N VAL A 172 -15.28 1.45 -16.47
CA VAL A 172 -16.15 2.61 -16.63
C VAL A 172 -15.67 3.49 -17.79
N ARG A 173 -14.36 3.52 -18.09
CA ARG A 173 -13.78 4.32 -19.19
C ARG A 173 -12.60 3.62 -19.90
N PRO A 174 -12.85 2.65 -20.78
CA PRO A 174 -11.78 1.93 -21.47
C PRO A 174 -11.04 2.77 -22.53
N LEU A 175 -11.71 3.73 -23.18
CA LEU A 175 -11.17 4.48 -24.33
C LEU A 175 -10.99 6.00 -24.13
N GLU A 176 -11.49 6.61 -23.05
CA GLU A 176 -11.33 8.06 -22.81
C GLU A 176 -9.99 8.42 -22.14
N LEU A 177 -9.22 7.44 -21.62
CA LEU A 177 -7.88 7.64 -21.08
C LEU A 177 -6.87 8.14 -22.14
N TYR A 178 -7.17 7.90 -23.42
CA TYR A 178 -6.29 8.27 -24.53
C TYR A 178 -6.53 9.70 -25.05
N PHE A 179 -7.71 10.30 -24.78
CA PHE A 179 -8.15 11.51 -25.48
C PHE A 179 -8.67 12.67 -24.60
N LYS A 180 -8.92 12.48 -23.29
CA LYS A 180 -9.39 13.56 -22.39
C LYS A 180 -8.55 13.71 -21.13
N THR A 181 -8.29 14.96 -20.76
CA THR A 181 -7.50 15.37 -19.58
C THR A 181 -8.27 15.33 -18.25
N ASN A 182 -9.58 15.13 -18.27
CA ASN A 182 -10.41 15.05 -17.05
C ASN A 182 -10.65 13.58 -16.63
N PHE A 183 -9.80 13.13 -15.72
CA PHE A 183 -9.82 11.79 -15.12
C PHE A 183 -11.04 11.52 -14.21
N PHE A 184 -11.72 12.57 -13.73
CA PHE A 184 -12.83 12.46 -12.77
C PHE A 184 -14.18 12.58 -13.46
N SER A 185 -14.73 11.44 -13.89
CA SER A 185 -16.12 11.35 -14.32
C SER A 185 -17.05 11.08 -13.15
N GLN A 186 -18.26 11.62 -13.19
CA GLN A 186 -19.23 11.43 -12.11
C GLN A 186 -19.54 9.94 -11.91
N ALA A 187 -19.77 9.19 -12.99
CA ALA A 187 -20.03 7.75 -12.92
C ALA A 187 -18.85 6.98 -12.32
N THR A 188 -17.62 7.24 -12.77
CA THR A 188 -16.41 6.55 -12.25
C THR A 188 -16.21 6.84 -10.76
N VAL A 189 -16.36 8.10 -10.34
CA VAL A 189 -16.20 8.48 -8.94
C VAL A 189 -17.23 7.78 -8.06
N PHE A 190 -18.51 7.76 -8.46
CA PHE A 190 -19.53 7.02 -7.70
C PHE A 190 -19.28 5.51 -7.68
N SER A 191 -18.87 4.90 -8.79
CA SER A 191 -18.52 3.47 -8.82
C SER A 191 -17.35 3.13 -7.89
N VAL A 192 -16.31 3.97 -7.86
CA VAL A 192 -15.15 3.78 -6.96
C VAL A 192 -15.55 3.98 -5.49
N ILE A 193 -16.37 4.98 -5.18
CA ILE A 193 -16.91 5.18 -3.82
C ILE A 193 -17.74 3.96 -3.40
N GLY A 194 -18.65 3.49 -4.26
CA GLY A 194 -19.46 2.30 -3.99
C GLY A 194 -18.59 1.06 -3.73
N LEU A 195 -17.61 0.82 -4.61
CA LEU A 195 -16.66 -0.28 -4.47
C LEU A 195 -15.89 -0.23 -3.15
N THR A 196 -15.28 0.91 -2.84
CA THR A 196 -14.47 1.08 -1.63
C THR A 196 -15.29 0.88 -0.37
N LEU A 197 -16.52 1.40 -0.32
CA LEU A 197 -17.45 1.18 0.79
C LEU A 197 -17.83 -0.29 0.95
N VAL A 198 -18.14 -0.99 -0.15
CA VAL A 198 -18.47 -2.43 -0.12
C VAL A 198 -17.28 -3.25 0.38
N VAL A 199 -16.08 -3.02 -0.16
CA VAL A 199 -14.88 -3.77 0.22
C VAL A 199 -14.48 -3.50 1.67
N MET A 200 -14.56 -2.25 2.15
CA MET A 200 -14.35 -1.93 3.56
C MET A 200 -15.41 -2.58 4.46
N GLY A 201 -16.67 -2.61 4.04
CA GLY A 201 -17.75 -3.31 4.75
C GLY A 201 -17.47 -4.80 4.89
N VAL A 202 -17.04 -5.46 3.81
CA VAL A 202 -16.59 -6.86 3.83
C VAL A 202 -15.41 -7.04 4.79
N ALA A 203 -14.43 -6.13 4.78
CA ALA A 203 -13.27 -6.20 5.67
C ALA A 203 -13.64 -6.07 7.16
N LEU A 204 -14.60 -5.21 7.50
CA LEU A 204 -15.16 -5.09 8.86
C LEU A 204 -15.93 -6.33 9.26
N TRP A 205 -16.72 -6.88 8.33
CA TRP A 205 -17.47 -8.11 8.57
C TRP A 205 -16.56 -9.31 8.81
N LEU A 206 -15.50 -9.47 8.01
CA LEU A 206 -14.46 -10.48 8.21
C LEU A 206 -13.75 -10.32 9.57
N ASN A 207 -13.45 -9.07 9.96
CA ASN A 207 -12.87 -8.77 11.27
C ASN A 207 -13.81 -9.21 12.41
N HIS A 208 -15.10 -8.88 12.29
CA HIS A 208 -16.10 -9.25 13.30
C HIS A 208 -16.26 -10.77 13.41
N ARG A 209 -16.20 -11.49 12.29
CA ARG A 209 -16.20 -12.96 12.24
C ARG A 209 -14.86 -13.59 12.63
N ARG A 210 -13.83 -12.80 12.96
CA ARG A 210 -12.46 -13.25 13.27
C ARG A 210 -11.80 -14.08 12.17
N ILE A 211 -12.23 -13.90 10.91
CA ILE A 211 -11.63 -14.56 9.75
C ILE A 211 -10.49 -13.68 9.25
N LYS A 212 -9.23 -14.09 9.46
CA LYS A 212 -8.03 -13.35 9.02
C LYS A 212 -8.08 -11.85 9.34
N ALA A 213 -8.47 -11.52 10.56
CA ALA A 213 -8.65 -10.15 11.05
C ALA A 213 -7.43 -9.22 10.81
N HIS A 214 -6.23 -9.78 10.69
CA HIS A 214 -5.01 -9.02 10.42
C HIS A 214 -4.98 -8.38 9.01
N PHE A 215 -5.83 -8.81 8.08
CA PHE A 215 -5.96 -8.17 6.75
C PHE A 215 -6.80 -6.89 6.77
N THR A 216 -7.62 -6.70 7.80
CA THR A 216 -8.51 -5.54 7.89
C THR A 216 -7.74 -4.21 7.82
N GLU A 217 -6.55 -4.15 8.39
CA GLU A 217 -5.69 -2.97 8.29
C GLU A 217 -5.28 -2.65 6.84
N THR A 218 -4.92 -3.67 6.06
CA THR A 218 -4.56 -3.51 4.65
C THR A 218 -5.77 -3.09 3.81
N TYR A 219 -6.92 -3.73 4.02
CA TYR A 219 -8.17 -3.32 3.36
C TYR A 219 -8.52 -1.87 3.65
N MET A 220 -8.49 -1.47 4.93
CA MET A 220 -8.82 -0.10 5.35
C MET A 220 -7.85 0.92 4.82
N THR A 221 -6.55 0.63 4.82
CA THR A 221 -5.53 1.56 4.31
C THR A 221 -5.69 1.76 2.80
N VAL A 222 -5.79 0.69 2.02
CA VAL A 222 -5.86 0.78 0.56
C VAL A 222 -7.20 1.38 0.11
N MET A 223 -8.32 0.81 0.56
CA MET A 223 -9.65 1.32 0.18
C MET A 223 -9.94 2.70 0.76
N GLY A 224 -9.45 2.99 1.97
CA GLY A 224 -9.63 4.30 2.60
C GLY A 224 -8.93 5.41 1.85
N ASN A 225 -7.69 5.19 1.39
CA ASN A 225 -7.00 6.18 0.55
C ASN A 225 -7.77 6.42 -0.75
N VAL A 226 -8.21 5.36 -1.42
CA VAL A 226 -8.97 5.49 -2.66
C VAL A 226 -10.32 6.18 -2.45
N LEU A 227 -11.02 5.90 -1.35
CA LEU A 227 -12.25 6.60 -0.98
C LEU A 227 -12.00 8.11 -0.78
N LEU A 228 -10.96 8.47 -0.01
CA LEU A 228 -10.64 9.87 0.28
C LEU A 228 -10.21 10.61 -1.01
N VAL A 229 -9.43 9.97 -1.87
CA VAL A 229 -9.05 10.51 -3.19
C VAL A 229 -10.30 10.70 -4.08
N ALA A 230 -11.21 9.72 -4.11
CA ALA A 230 -12.43 9.83 -4.91
C ALA A 230 -13.34 10.97 -4.42
N LEU A 231 -13.45 11.15 -3.10
CA LEU A 231 -14.21 12.25 -2.51
C LEU A 231 -13.58 13.63 -2.80
N LEU A 232 -12.25 13.76 -2.71
CA LEU A 232 -11.54 14.97 -3.13
C LEU A 232 -11.70 15.23 -4.63
N GLY A 233 -11.57 14.19 -5.46
CA GLY A 233 -11.80 14.28 -6.90
C GLY A 233 -13.20 14.81 -7.22
N GLY A 234 -14.21 14.31 -6.51
CA GLY A 234 -15.58 14.81 -6.64
C GLY A 234 -15.75 16.25 -6.16
N LEU A 235 -15.10 16.63 -5.06
CA LEU A 235 -15.10 17.99 -4.52
C LEU A 235 -14.55 19.01 -5.53
N PHE A 236 -13.47 18.65 -6.24
CA PHE A 236 -12.79 19.53 -7.18
C PHE A 236 -13.52 19.67 -8.52
N ASN A 237 -14.12 18.57 -9.01
CA ASN A 237 -14.62 18.50 -10.39
C ASN A 237 -16.15 18.72 -10.52
N PHE A 238 -16.95 18.44 -9.48
CA PHE A 238 -18.41 18.50 -9.60
C PHE A 238 -18.97 19.70 -8.82
N SER A 239 -19.28 20.80 -9.52
CA SER A 239 -19.81 22.04 -8.93
C SER A 239 -21.13 21.82 -8.18
N GLU A 240 -22.08 21.15 -8.81
CA GLU A 240 -23.45 20.98 -8.29
C GLU A 240 -23.51 20.10 -7.03
N LEU A 241 -22.64 19.11 -6.95
CA LEU A 241 -22.60 18.14 -5.85
C LEU A 241 -21.49 18.43 -4.84
N ARG A 242 -20.77 19.55 -4.98
CA ARG A 242 -19.57 19.85 -4.19
C ARG A 242 -19.83 19.77 -2.69
N LEU A 243 -20.94 20.31 -2.22
CA LEU A 243 -21.31 20.29 -0.79
C LEU A 243 -21.57 18.87 -0.30
N TRP A 244 -22.15 18.00 -1.13
CA TRP A 244 -22.33 16.58 -0.80
C TRP A 244 -21.00 15.83 -0.73
N PHE A 245 -20.08 16.10 -1.65
CA PHE A 245 -18.72 15.55 -1.58
C PHE A 245 -17.93 16.09 -0.38
N ALA A 246 -18.10 17.36 -0.02
CA ALA A 246 -17.52 17.95 1.18
C ALA A 246 -18.04 17.27 2.45
N LEU A 247 -19.36 17.05 2.54
CA LEU A 247 -19.99 16.35 3.66
C LEU A 247 -19.49 14.90 3.73
N GLY A 248 -19.47 14.18 2.59
CA GLY A 248 -18.94 12.82 2.52
C GLY A 248 -17.48 12.73 2.95
N LEU A 249 -16.64 13.68 2.51
CA LEU A 249 -15.24 13.78 2.92
C LEU A 249 -15.11 14.05 4.42
N ALA A 250 -15.90 14.98 4.98
CA ALA A 250 -15.89 15.27 6.41
C ALA A 250 -16.27 14.04 7.24
N VAL A 251 -17.32 13.32 6.84
CA VAL A 251 -17.74 12.07 7.49
C VAL A 251 -16.63 11.02 7.41
N ALA A 252 -16.02 10.83 6.24
CA ALA A 252 -14.92 9.87 6.06
C ALA A 252 -13.70 10.23 6.93
N CYS A 253 -13.28 11.50 6.95
CA CYS A 253 -12.14 11.96 7.75
C CYS A 253 -12.39 11.78 9.25
N VAL A 254 -13.59 12.09 9.75
CA VAL A 254 -13.97 11.86 11.15
C VAL A 254 -14.01 10.35 11.46
N ALA A 255 -14.51 9.54 10.54
CA ALA A 255 -14.53 8.08 10.71
C ALA A 255 -13.11 7.52 10.79
N PHE A 256 -12.19 7.92 9.90
CA PHE A 256 -10.79 7.48 9.93
C PHE A 256 -10.03 8.02 11.15
N ASP A 257 -10.29 9.25 11.59
CA ASP A 257 -9.69 9.79 12.83
C ASP A 257 -10.14 8.99 14.06
N ARG A 258 -11.46 8.75 14.19
CA ARG A 258 -12.01 7.92 15.27
C ARG A 258 -11.46 6.50 15.22
N TYR A 259 -11.39 5.90 14.03
CA TYR A 259 -10.86 4.56 13.83
C TYR A 259 -9.36 4.50 14.19
N GLY A 260 -8.57 5.49 13.77
CA GLY A 260 -7.16 5.61 14.12
C GLY A 260 -6.92 5.73 15.62
N ARG A 261 -7.76 6.50 16.34
CA ARG A 261 -7.72 6.59 17.81
C ARG A 261 -8.08 5.27 18.49
N GLN A 262 -9.09 4.57 18.00
CA GLN A 262 -9.51 3.28 18.56
C GLN A 262 -8.44 2.20 18.37
N GLN A 263 -7.85 2.14 17.18
CA GLN A 263 -6.82 1.15 16.84
C GLN A 263 -5.40 1.58 17.20
N GLN A 264 -5.23 2.77 17.80
CA GLN A 264 -3.92 3.38 18.12
C GLN A 264 -2.97 3.44 16.91
N SER A 265 -3.52 3.62 15.70
CA SER A 265 -2.75 3.66 14.46
C SER A 265 -2.65 5.08 13.93
N TYR A 266 -1.41 5.58 13.88
CA TYR A 266 -1.09 6.91 13.40
C TYR A 266 -1.43 7.11 11.93
N LEU A 267 -1.36 6.05 11.11
CA LEU A 267 -1.61 6.13 9.67
C LEU A 267 -3.04 6.59 9.35
N PHE A 268 -4.05 6.05 10.03
CA PHE A 268 -5.45 6.44 9.80
C PHE A 268 -5.73 7.87 10.28
N LEU A 269 -5.09 8.30 11.37
CA LEU A 269 -5.17 9.68 11.84
C LEU A 269 -4.56 10.65 10.84
N LEU A 270 -3.39 10.30 10.27
CA LEU A 270 -2.74 11.06 9.22
C LEU A 270 -3.62 11.14 7.97
N MET A 271 -4.22 10.02 7.53
CA MET A 271 -5.15 10.01 6.40
C MET A 271 -6.34 10.96 6.64
N GLY A 272 -7.05 10.83 7.77
CA GLY A 272 -8.18 11.72 8.05
C GLY A 272 -7.79 13.20 8.09
N THR A 273 -6.64 13.50 8.69
CA THR A 273 -6.17 14.89 8.87
C THR A 273 -5.69 15.51 7.56
N VAL A 274 -4.83 14.82 6.79
CA VAL A 274 -4.24 15.36 5.56
C VAL A 274 -5.30 15.54 4.48
N TYR A 275 -6.13 14.52 4.23
CA TYR A 275 -7.18 14.62 3.22
C TYR A 275 -8.27 15.62 3.62
N GLY A 276 -8.60 15.70 4.91
CA GLY A 276 -9.51 16.71 5.45
C GLY A 276 -8.97 18.13 5.27
N TYR A 277 -7.69 18.34 5.58
CA TYR A 277 -7.02 19.63 5.39
C TYR A 277 -7.06 20.09 3.93
N ILE A 278 -6.74 19.20 2.99
CA ILE A 278 -6.81 19.50 1.55
C ILE A 278 -8.23 19.94 1.16
N GLY A 279 -9.26 19.21 1.61
CA GLY A 279 -10.65 19.53 1.29
C GLY A 279 -11.13 20.85 1.89
N VAL A 280 -10.82 21.11 3.17
CA VAL A 280 -11.17 22.37 3.86
C VAL A 280 -10.46 23.55 3.22
N THR A 281 -9.17 23.39 2.91
CA THR A 281 -8.35 24.41 2.24
C THR A 281 -8.97 24.77 0.89
N TYR A 282 -9.31 23.78 0.08
CA TYR A 282 -9.97 24.02 -1.21
C TYR A 282 -11.29 24.79 -1.08
N LEU A 283 -12.15 24.41 -0.13
CA LEU A 283 -13.41 25.09 0.12
C LEU A 283 -13.20 26.54 0.58
N PHE A 284 -12.22 26.76 1.47
CA PHE A 284 -11.86 28.09 1.95
C PHE A 284 -11.48 29.01 0.79
N PHE A 285 -10.54 28.58 -0.07
CA PHE A 285 -10.13 29.35 -1.25
C PHE A 285 -11.24 29.56 -2.27
N ARG A 286 -12.18 28.63 -2.38
CA ARG A 286 -13.24 28.71 -3.39
C ARG A 286 -14.38 29.63 -3.01
N TYR A 287 -14.74 29.71 -1.73
CA TYR A 287 -15.85 30.51 -1.24
C TYR A 287 -15.42 31.87 -0.67
N LEU A 288 -14.11 32.12 -0.52
CA LEU A 288 -13.61 33.43 -0.12
C LEU A 288 -13.77 34.44 -1.28
N PRO A 289 -14.40 35.61 -1.05
CA PRO A 289 -14.62 36.59 -2.11
C PRO A 289 -13.30 37.20 -2.59
N ASN A 290 -13.04 37.13 -3.91
CA ASN A 290 -11.85 37.67 -4.57
C ASN A 290 -11.77 39.22 -4.63
N ASN A 291 -12.63 39.93 -3.91
CA ASN A 291 -12.88 41.37 -4.12
C ASN A 291 -12.15 42.28 -3.11
N LEU A 292 -11.14 41.78 -2.41
CA LEU A 292 -10.37 42.55 -1.42
C LEU A 292 -8.92 42.71 -1.90
N ASN A 293 -8.39 43.92 -1.96
CA ASN A 293 -6.97 44.13 -2.27
C ASN A 293 -6.02 43.44 -1.25
N SER A 294 -6.56 42.98 -0.12
CA SER A 294 -5.89 42.24 0.95
C SER A 294 -6.03 40.70 0.87
N VAL A 295 -6.59 40.10 -0.20
CA VAL A 295 -6.80 38.63 -0.22
C VAL A 295 -5.48 37.85 -0.09
N ALA A 296 -4.40 38.37 -0.68
CA ALA A 296 -3.09 37.70 -0.64
C ALA A 296 -2.57 37.53 0.79
N GLU A 297 -2.70 38.56 1.64
CA GLU A 297 -2.26 38.51 3.04
C GLU A 297 -3.07 37.48 3.85
N ILE A 298 -4.40 37.44 3.65
CA ILE A 298 -5.30 36.49 4.30
C ILE A 298 -4.89 35.04 3.98
N TYR A 299 -4.47 34.78 2.74
CA TYR A 299 -4.02 33.45 2.32
C TYR A 299 -2.71 33.01 2.98
N TYR A 300 -1.75 33.92 3.16
CA TYR A 300 -0.51 33.62 3.89
C TYR A 300 -0.78 33.29 5.35
N TYR A 301 -1.59 34.11 6.04
CA TYR A 301 -1.95 33.84 7.44
C TYR A 301 -2.74 32.54 7.57
N TYR A 302 -3.67 32.26 6.66
CA TYR A 302 -4.43 31.00 6.66
C TYR A 302 -3.50 29.79 6.62
N PHE A 303 -2.56 29.73 5.68
CA PHE A 303 -1.63 28.60 5.56
C PHE A 303 -0.75 28.42 6.81
N ILE A 304 -0.26 29.52 7.39
CA ILE A 304 0.58 29.48 8.58
C ILE A 304 -0.22 28.94 9.78
N PHE A 305 -1.37 29.54 10.09
CA PHE A 305 -2.16 29.16 11.26
C PHE A 305 -2.72 27.74 11.13
N THR A 306 -3.27 27.39 9.97
CA THR A 306 -3.84 26.06 9.76
C THR A 306 -2.76 24.98 9.68
N GLY A 307 -1.59 25.27 9.09
CA GLY A 307 -0.43 24.37 9.09
C GLY A 307 0.10 24.10 10.50
N ILE A 308 0.28 25.14 11.32
CA ILE A 308 0.70 24.99 12.73
C ILE A 308 -0.33 24.17 13.51
N THR A 309 -1.62 24.47 13.34
CA THR A 309 -2.71 23.75 14.02
C THR A 309 -2.71 22.27 13.65
N LEU A 310 -2.48 21.96 12.37
CA LEU A 310 -2.42 20.59 11.86
C LEU A 310 -1.23 19.83 12.46
N VAL A 311 -0.03 20.42 12.44
CA VAL A 311 1.17 19.80 13.02
C VAL A 311 1.00 19.60 14.53
N TYR A 312 0.47 20.60 15.24
CA TYR A 312 0.18 20.49 16.67
C TYR A 312 -0.82 19.37 16.97
N TYR A 313 -1.88 19.26 16.17
CA TYR A 313 -2.87 18.19 16.28
C TYR A 313 -2.25 16.81 16.08
N LEU A 314 -1.44 16.63 15.03
CA LEU A 314 -0.75 15.36 14.77
C LEU A 314 0.22 14.99 15.90
N LEU A 315 1.01 15.96 16.37
CA LEU A 315 1.98 15.74 17.44
C LEU A 315 1.32 15.36 18.77
N ARG A 316 0.20 16.01 19.11
CA ARG A 316 -0.53 15.73 20.35
C ARG A 316 -1.18 14.34 20.35
N ASN A 317 -1.60 13.86 19.18
CA ASN A 317 -2.29 12.57 19.05
C ASN A 317 -1.36 11.43 18.57
N LEU A 318 -0.04 11.64 18.55
CA LEU A 318 0.92 10.56 18.36
C LEU A 318 0.70 9.49 19.45
N PRO A 319 0.49 8.22 19.09
CA PRO A 319 0.50 7.15 20.06
C PRO A 319 1.87 7.15 20.74
N ARG A 320 1.92 7.55 22.02
CA ARG A 320 3.15 7.47 22.81
C ARG A 320 3.58 6.01 22.82
N ASN A 321 4.67 5.69 22.13
CA ASN A 321 5.33 4.40 22.23
C ASN A 321 5.56 4.08 23.71
N ARG A 322 4.73 3.21 24.29
CA ARG A 322 5.16 2.48 25.47
C ARG A 322 6.15 1.43 24.96
N PRO A 323 7.39 1.38 25.48
CA PRO A 323 8.31 0.33 25.09
C PRO A 323 7.62 -1.02 25.30
N GLN A 324 7.64 -1.86 24.26
CA GLN A 324 7.29 -3.26 24.38
C GLN A 324 8.22 -3.85 25.44
N GLN A 325 7.66 -4.17 26.61
CA GLN A 325 8.39 -4.97 27.60
C GLN A 325 8.65 -6.33 26.94
N GLY A 326 9.94 -6.68 26.90
CA GLY A 326 10.49 -7.82 26.18
C GLY A 326 10.11 -9.19 26.74
#